data_AF-A0A7J4S6E4-F1
#
_entry.id   AF-A0A7J4S6E4-F1
#
_cell.length_a   1.000
_cell.length_b   1.000
_cell.length_c   1.000
_cell.angle_alpha   90.00
_cell.angle_beta   90.00
_cell.angle_gamma   90.00
#
_symmetry.space_group_name_H-M   'P 1'
#
loop_
_entity.id
_entity.type
_entity.pdbx_description
1 polymer ?
#
loop_
_entity_poly.entity_id
_entity_poly.type
_entity_poly.pdbx_seq_one_letter_code
_entity_poly.pdbx_strand_id
1 'polypeptide(L)'
;MRFLADAEVGPDGSAQVFVRPLEGCYSRAASLDEALRKVEGKVRLHLDWLAAHGERVPREWREGAVRLCETIHGDWPVNLGDSVALFACDRGPMTDEEIARDLQWMAFSWRDFLDLRREVPRGAWGFQPPGALRSPRRIVVHTALVMVWYVMKLRAPADPSFHSPRGMSMWRDVRAVERGDLSEARLTSLREACTYRLGHLRPAERAGRVTHHRPGGWTGRTEPEDWTARKIFRRFLWHERLHMRTMEKLAGAYRATHSARETKSLLSASP
;
A
#
# COMPACT_ATOMS: atom_id res chain seq x y z
N MET A 1 9.82 -0.70 -23.54
CA MET A 1 8.43 -0.43 -23.07
C MET A 1 8.31 1.03 -22.63
N ARG A 2 7.12 1.67 -22.76
CA ARG A 2 6.82 2.99 -22.16
C ARG A 2 5.90 2.79 -20.96
N PHE A 3 6.14 3.56 -19.90
CA PHE A 3 5.34 3.59 -18.68
C PHE A 3 4.57 4.89 -18.61
N LEU A 4 3.40 4.83 -17.99
CA LEU A 4 2.55 6.01 -17.79
C LEU A 4 2.56 6.35 -16.30
N ALA A 5 2.45 7.62 -15.96
CA ALA A 5 2.42 8.07 -14.59
C ALA A 5 1.24 8.99 -14.36
N ASP A 6 0.64 8.88 -13.19
CA ASP A 6 -0.42 9.76 -12.72
C ASP A 6 -0.02 10.30 -11.34
N ALA A 7 -0.20 11.59 -11.12
CA ALA A 7 0.31 12.29 -9.96
C ALA A 7 -0.80 12.96 -9.16
N GLU A 8 -0.63 12.91 -7.84
CA GLU A 8 -1.44 13.64 -6.89
C GLU A 8 -0.55 14.62 -6.13
N VAL A 9 -1.01 15.86 -6.00
CA VAL A 9 -0.27 16.95 -5.36
C VAL A 9 -1.12 17.57 -4.25
N GLY A 10 -0.56 17.63 -3.04
CA GLY A 10 -1.20 18.24 -1.88
C GLY A 10 -1.01 19.76 -1.83
N PRO A 11 -1.70 20.44 -0.91
CA PRO A 11 -1.66 21.91 -0.81
C PRO A 11 -0.28 22.44 -0.37
N ASP A 12 0.53 21.61 0.27
CA ASP A 12 1.92 21.91 0.67
C ASP A 12 2.94 21.64 -0.46
N GLY A 13 2.47 21.26 -1.65
CA GLY A 13 3.30 20.87 -2.79
C GLY A 13 3.81 19.43 -2.74
N SER A 14 3.60 18.70 -1.64
CA SER A 14 3.99 17.30 -1.55
C SER A 14 3.29 16.48 -2.63
N ALA A 15 4.01 15.54 -3.24
CA ALA A 15 3.52 14.83 -4.40
C ALA A 15 3.71 13.32 -4.31
N GLN A 16 2.74 12.59 -4.83
CA GLN A 16 2.71 11.14 -4.96
C GLN A 16 2.45 10.78 -6.42
N VAL A 17 3.39 10.09 -7.04
CA VAL A 17 3.31 9.59 -8.42
C VAL A 17 3.08 8.09 -8.39
N PHE A 18 2.13 7.60 -9.18
CA PHE A 18 1.83 6.20 -9.42
C PHE A 18 2.24 5.83 -10.85
N VAL A 19 2.75 4.62 -11.08
CA VAL A 19 3.23 4.18 -12.39
C VAL A 19 2.39 3.04 -12.94
N ARG A 20 1.92 3.16 -14.18
CA ARG A 20 1.12 2.15 -14.90
C ARG A 20 1.94 1.49 -16.02
N PRO A 21 1.74 0.20 -16.30
CA PRO A 21 0.81 -0.72 -15.62
C PRO A 21 1.44 -1.41 -14.38
N LEU A 22 2.37 -0.75 -13.68
CA LEU A 22 3.11 -1.30 -12.55
C LEU A 22 2.41 -0.97 -11.22
N GLU A 23 1.25 -1.56 -10.97
CA GLU A 23 0.52 -1.35 -9.72
C GLU A 23 1.39 -1.60 -8.48
N GLY A 24 1.36 -0.68 -7.53
CA GLY A 24 2.27 -0.67 -6.37
C GLY A 24 3.66 -0.08 -6.63
N CYS A 25 3.99 0.34 -7.86
CA CYS A 25 5.14 1.18 -8.17
C CYS A 25 4.78 2.66 -7.96
N TYR A 26 5.59 3.35 -7.16
CA TYR A 26 5.30 4.72 -6.78
C TYR A 26 6.54 5.53 -6.41
N SER A 27 6.44 6.84 -6.57
CA SER A 27 7.43 7.82 -6.13
C SER A 27 6.76 8.90 -5.28
N ARG A 28 7.42 9.33 -4.19
CA ARG A 28 6.90 10.36 -3.30
C ARG A 28 7.99 11.35 -2.95
N ALA A 29 7.66 12.63 -2.92
CA ALA A 29 8.60 13.70 -2.60
C ALA A 29 7.89 14.97 -2.08
N ALA A 30 8.68 15.98 -1.72
CA ALA A 30 8.17 17.28 -1.27
C ALA A 30 7.66 18.15 -2.44
N SER A 31 7.98 17.79 -3.68
CA SER A 31 7.44 18.42 -4.89
C SER A 31 7.19 17.40 -6.00
N LEU A 32 6.32 17.75 -6.95
CA LEU A 32 6.07 16.93 -8.14
C LEU A 32 7.36 16.67 -8.94
N ASP A 33 8.17 17.70 -9.16
CA ASP A 33 9.45 17.57 -9.88
C ASP A 33 10.42 16.60 -9.20
N GLU A 34 10.51 16.64 -7.87
CA GLU A 34 11.34 15.70 -7.13
C GLU A 34 10.78 14.27 -7.19
N ALA A 35 9.45 14.11 -7.16
CA ALA A 35 8.82 12.81 -7.28
C ALA A 35 9.05 12.21 -8.69
N LEU A 36 8.95 13.02 -9.73
CA LEU A 36 9.22 12.65 -11.12
C LEU A 36 10.70 12.31 -11.34
N ARG A 37 11.65 13.11 -10.82
CA ARG A 37 13.10 12.80 -10.92
C ARG A 37 13.46 11.43 -10.35
N LYS A 38 12.73 10.95 -9.35
CA LYS A 38 12.96 9.64 -8.71
C LYS A 38 12.21 8.50 -9.39
N VAL A 39 11.24 8.78 -10.27
CA VAL A 39 10.26 7.78 -10.73
C VAL A 39 10.91 6.62 -11.47
N GLU A 40 11.92 6.88 -12.29
CA GLU A 40 12.62 5.84 -13.05
C GLU A 40 13.40 4.89 -12.15
N GLY A 41 14.03 5.42 -11.10
CA GLY A 41 14.65 4.60 -10.06
C GLY A 41 13.62 3.71 -9.33
N LYS A 42 12.38 4.19 -9.17
CA LYS A 42 11.29 3.38 -8.58
C LYS A 42 10.81 2.30 -9.54
N VAL A 43 10.72 2.60 -10.83
CA VAL A 43 10.41 1.61 -11.87
C VAL A 43 11.44 0.48 -11.85
N ARG A 44 12.74 0.81 -11.84
CA ARG A 44 13.82 -0.19 -11.77
C ARG A 44 13.65 -1.11 -10.56
N LEU A 45 13.53 -0.54 -9.36
CA LEU A 45 13.34 -1.30 -8.13
C LEU A 45 12.07 -2.17 -8.15
N HIS A 46 11.01 -1.70 -8.80
CA HIS A 46 9.77 -2.47 -8.91
C HIS A 46 9.92 -3.63 -9.91
N LEU A 47 10.58 -3.42 -11.04
CA LEU A 47 10.87 -4.49 -12.00
C LEU A 47 11.83 -5.53 -11.41
N ASP A 48 12.85 -5.11 -10.66
CA ASP A 48 13.74 -6.03 -9.95
C ASP A 48 12.96 -6.86 -8.92
N TRP A 49 12.03 -6.24 -8.19
CA TRP A 49 11.14 -6.93 -7.26
C TRP A 49 10.24 -7.96 -7.96
N LEU A 50 9.62 -7.59 -9.09
CA LEU A 50 8.83 -8.53 -9.89
C LEU A 50 9.70 -9.70 -10.38
N ALA A 51 10.89 -9.43 -10.91
CA ALA A 51 11.82 -10.46 -11.38
C ALA A 51 12.25 -11.42 -10.26
N ALA A 52 12.47 -10.91 -9.04
CA ALA A 52 12.81 -11.73 -7.88
C ALA A 52 11.69 -12.71 -7.48
N HIS A 53 10.43 -12.37 -7.76
CA HIS A 53 9.27 -13.25 -7.61
C HIS A 53 9.02 -14.15 -8.84
N GLY A 54 9.90 -14.11 -9.84
CA GLY A 54 9.82 -14.94 -11.05
C GLY A 54 8.93 -14.38 -12.15
N GLU A 55 8.47 -13.13 -12.04
CA GLU A 55 7.68 -12.49 -13.08
C GLU A 55 8.49 -12.18 -14.33
N ARG A 56 7.81 -12.24 -15.48
CA ARG A 56 8.41 -11.81 -16.74
C ARG A 56 8.39 -10.30 -16.81
N VAL A 57 9.56 -9.70 -16.60
CA VAL A 57 9.74 -8.25 -16.72
C VAL A 57 10.35 -7.85 -18.06
N PRO A 58 10.02 -6.65 -18.58
CA PRO A 58 10.70 -6.11 -19.75
C PRO A 58 12.21 -5.98 -19.48
N ARG A 59 13.03 -6.70 -20.25
CA ARG A 59 14.50 -6.61 -20.15
C ARG A 59 15.05 -5.29 -20.67
N GLU A 60 14.31 -4.62 -21.57
CA GLU A 60 14.70 -3.36 -22.18
C GLU A 60 13.59 -2.30 -22.03
N TRP A 61 13.90 -1.26 -21.25
CA TRP A 61 13.15 -0.02 -21.21
C TRP A 61 14.15 1.15 -21.21
N ARG A 62 13.80 2.25 -21.88
CA ARG A 62 14.70 3.39 -22.08
C ARG A 62 14.49 4.43 -20.98
N GLU A 63 15.53 5.15 -20.58
CA GLU A 63 15.37 6.38 -19.79
C GLU A 63 14.52 7.39 -20.59
N GLY A 64 13.68 8.17 -19.90
CA GLY A 64 12.60 8.97 -20.48
C GLY A 64 11.35 8.16 -20.85
N ALA A 65 11.24 6.89 -20.42
CA ALA A 65 10.08 6.05 -20.74
C ALA A 65 8.84 6.34 -19.90
N VAL A 66 8.95 7.10 -18.81
CA VAL A 66 7.81 7.43 -17.94
C VAL A 66 7.18 8.75 -18.38
N ARG A 67 5.92 8.70 -18.83
CA ARG A 67 5.15 9.88 -19.24
C ARG A 67 4.09 10.21 -18.20
N LEU A 68 4.14 11.41 -17.63
CA LEU A 68 3.04 11.95 -16.81
C LEU A 68 1.81 12.18 -17.70
N CYS A 69 0.67 11.62 -17.29
CA CYS A 69 -0.58 11.61 -18.02
C CYS A 69 -1.64 12.50 -17.36
N GLU A 70 -1.73 12.45 -16.04
CA GLU A 70 -2.68 13.23 -15.27
C GLU A 70 -2.04 13.74 -13.97
N THR A 71 -2.43 14.96 -13.57
CA THR A 71 -2.10 15.52 -12.26
C THR A 71 -3.39 15.99 -11.60
N ILE A 72 -3.67 15.49 -10.40
CA ILE A 72 -4.77 15.93 -9.56
C ILE A 72 -4.20 16.75 -8.39
N HIS A 73 -4.69 17.98 -8.25
CA HIS A 73 -4.38 18.83 -7.10
C HIS A 73 -5.50 18.68 -6.06
N GLY A 74 -5.12 18.28 -4.85
CA GLY A 74 -6.04 18.08 -3.74
C GLY A 74 -5.84 19.10 -2.62
N ASP A 75 -6.87 19.30 -1.81
CA ASP A 75 -6.84 20.09 -0.57
C ASP A 75 -6.50 19.23 0.66
N TRP A 76 -5.90 18.05 0.45
CA TRP A 76 -5.54 17.08 1.49
C TRP A 76 -4.04 16.79 1.50
N PRO A 77 -3.48 16.34 2.64
CA PRO A 77 -2.07 15.99 2.74
C PRO A 77 -1.72 14.79 1.84
N VAL A 78 -0.64 14.90 1.07
CA VAL A 78 -0.10 13.79 0.26
C VAL A 78 1.10 13.17 0.98
N ASN A 79 0.83 12.64 2.17
CA ASN A 79 1.84 11.99 3.00
C ASN A 79 1.32 10.66 3.59
N LEU A 80 2.25 9.77 3.95
CA LEU A 80 2.05 8.59 4.81
C LEU A 80 0.88 7.61 4.52
N GLY A 81 0.26 7.66 3.35
CA GLY A 81 -0.89 6.79 3.00
C GLY A 81 -2.13 7.55 2.52
N ASP A 82 -2.15 8.87 2.68
CA ASP A 82 -3.36 9.70 2.56
C ASP A 82 -3.67 10.18 1.14
N SER A 83 -3.26 9.42 0.13
CA SER A 83 -3.68 9.65 -1.26
C SER A 83 -5.20 9.41 -1.44
N VAL A 84 -5.86 10.26 -2.23
CA VAL A 84 -7.32 10.24 -2.41
C VAL A 84 -7.70 10.31 -3.89
N ALA A 85 -6.79 10.76 -4.74
CA ALA A 85 -7.00 10.91 -6.18
C ALA A 85 -7.67 9.70 -6.83
N LEU A 86 -8.76 9.98 -7.54
CA LEU A 86 -9.39 9.08 -8.51
C LEU A 86 -9.05 9.61 -9.91
N PHE A 87 -8.10 8.94 -10.55
CA PHE A 87 -7.60 9.31 -11.87
C PHE A 87 -8.58 8.92 -12.98
N ALA A 88 -8.45 9.51 -14.16
CA ALA A 88 -9.19 9.12 -15.35
C ALA A 88 -8.98 7.64 -15.67
N CYS A 89 -7.74 7.15 -15.51
CA CYS A 89 -7.41 5.74 -15.73
C CYS A 89 -8.12 4.79 -14.75
N ASP A 90 -8.55 5.27 -13.58
CA ASP A 90 -9.26 4.48 -12.57
C ASP A 90 -10.74 4.23 -12.93
N ARG A 91 -11.32 4.96 -13.89
CA ARG A 91 -12.76 4.97 -14.20
C ARG A 91 -13.19 3.95 -15.29
N GLY A 92 -12.29 3.06 -15.69
CA GLY A 92 -12.54 2.07 -16.73
C GLY A 92 -12.82 0.65 -16.20
N PRO A 93 -13.32 -0.25 -17.07
CA PRO A 93 -13.47 -1.66 -16.74
C PRO A 93 -12.12 -2.31 -16.46
N MET A 94 -12.12 -3.41 -15.71
CA MET A 94 -10.94 -4.27 -15.49
C MET A 94 -11.07 -5.58 -16.28
N THR A 95 -9.99 -5.99 -16.95
CA THR A 95 -9.92 -7.30 -17.60
C THR A 95 -9.60 -8.40 -16.60
N ASP A 96 -9.83 -9.66 -16.97
CA ASP A 96 -9.48 -10.81 -16.12
C ASP A 96 -7.96 -10.88 -15.90
N GLU A 97 -7.19 -10.56 -16.94
CA GLU A 97 -5.73 -10.55 -16.90
C GLU A 97 -5.20 -9.48 -15.94
N GLU A 98 -5.81 -8.29 -15.92
CA GLU A 98 -5.45 -7.24 -14.97
C GLU A 98 -5.77 -7.66 -13.53
N ILE A 99 -6.96 -8.19 -13.29
CA ILE A 99 -7.37 -8.66 -11.96
C ILE A 99 -6.44 -9.77 -11.48
N ALA A 100 -6.18 -10.78 -12.33
CA ALA A 100 -5.33 -11.92 -11.99
C ALA A 100 -3.89 -11.46 -11.69
N ARG A 101 -3.31 -10.60 -12.54
CA ARG A 101 -1.98 -10.03 -12.35
C ARG A 101 -1.88 -9.25 -11.05
N ASP A 102 -2.83 -8.36 -10.79
CA ASP A 102 -2.75 -7.50 -9.61
C ASP A 102 -2.97 -8.31 -8.31
N LEU A 103 -3.82 -9.34 -8.33
CA LEU A 103 -3.96 -10.31 -7.22
C LEU A 103 -2.67 -11.12 -7.00
N GLN A 104 -1.98 -11.51 -8.08
CA GLN A 104 -0.69 -12.20 -7.99
C GLN A 104 0.38 -11.31 -7.36
N TRP A 105 0.46 -10.04 -7.77
CA TRP A 105 1.40 -9.08 -7.18
C TRP A 105 1.05 -8.76 -5.72
N MET A 106 -0.23 -8.75 -5.35
CA MET A 106 -0.64 -8.72 -3.96
C MET A 106 -0.18 -9.96 -3.19
N ALA A 107 -0.20 -11.15 -3.80
CA ALA A 107 0.32 -12.35 -3.14
C ALA A 107 1.83 -12.26 -2.88
N PHE A 108 2.60 -11.76 -3.85
CA PHE A 108 4.04 -11.50 -3.67
C PHE A 108 4.32 -10.51 -2.54
N SER A 109 3.62 -9.37 -2.56
CA SER A 109 3.76 -8.33 -1.54
C SER A 109 3.38 -8.87 -0.15
N TRP A 110 2.40 -9.76 -0.07
CA TRP A 110 2.02 -10.40 1.19
C TRP A 110 3.09 -11.35 1.72
N ARG A 111 3.71 -12.16 0.85
CA ARG A 111 4.81 -13.04 1.22
C ARG A 111 5.97 -12.24 1.82
N ASP A 112 6.38 -11.18 1.12
CA ASP A 112 7.45 -10.30 1.58
C ASP A 112 7.09 -9.59 2.90
N PHE A 113 5.81 -9.22 3.08
CA PHE A 113 5.33 -8.64 4.32
C PHE A 113 5.45 -9.62 5.50
N LEU A 114 5.12 -10.90 5.30
CA LEU A 114 5.29 -11.94 6.32
C LEU A 114 6.76 -12.18 6.64
N ASP A 115 7.62 -12.27 5.63
CA ASP A 115 9.05 -12.47 5.82
C ASP A 115 9.70 -11.29 6.56
N LEU A 116 9.37 -10.05 6.15
CA LEU A 116 9.82 -8.85 6.87
C LEU A 116 9.40 -8.85 8.34
N ARG A 117 8.18 -9.30 8.67
CA ARG A 117 7.73 -9.40 10.07
C ARG A 117 8.58 -10.37 10.89
N ARG A 118 9.05 -11.46 10.29
CA ARG A 118 9.93 -12.44 10.95
C ARG A 118 11.33 -11.87 11.17
N GLU A 119 11.78 -10.98 10.29
CA GLU A 119 13.11 -10.35 10.34
C GLU A 119 13.19 -9.12 11.27
N VAL A 120 12.07 -8.46 11.56
CA VAL A 120 12.03 -7.32 12.49
C VAL A 120 12.54 -7.75 13.88
N PRO A 121 13.58 -7.11 14.43
CA PRO A 121 14.10 -7.44 15.75
C PRO A 121 13.01 -7.40 16.82
N ARG A 122 13.04 -8.34 17.79
CA ARG A 122 12.02 -8.43 18.85
C ARG A 122 11.80 -7.10 19.57
N GLY A 123 12.88 -6.39 19.93
CA GLY A 123 12.81 -5.08 20.58
C GLY A 123 12.36 -3.93 19.68
N ALA A 124 12.41 -4.09 18.36
CA ALA A 124 11.98 -3.07 17.41
C ALA A 124 10.45 -2.98 17.26
N TRP A 125 9.69 -3.99 17.69
CA TRP A 125 8.22 -4.02 17.51
C TRP A 125 7.50 -2.84 18.16
N GLY A 126 8.01 -2.36 19.30
CA GLY A 126 7.53 -1.17 19.99
C GLY A 126 8.30 0.11 19.66
N PHE A 127 9.35 0.04 18.83
CA PHE A 127 10.22 1.17 18.56
C PHE A 127 9.50 2.24 17.72
N GLN A 128 9.48 3.46 18.24
CA GLN A 128 8.88 4.62 17.58
C GLN A 128 9.75 5.86 17.88
N PRO A 129 10.72 6.18 17.02
CA PRO A 129 11.57 7.35 17.20
C PRO A 129 10.77 8.66 17.01
N PRO A 130 11.27 9.81 17.49
CA PRO A 130 10.63 11.11 17.26
C PRO A 130 10.30 11.34 15.78
N GLY A 131 9.09 11.83 15.51
CA GLY A 131 8.59 12.04 14.15
C GLY A 131 8.04 10.79 13.45
N ALA A 132 8.22 9.59 14.00
CA ALA A 132 7.56 8.39 13.47
C ALA A 132 6.08 8.34 13.90
N LEU A 133 5.18 8.17 12.92
CA LEU A 133 3.73 8.10 13.18
C LEU A 133 3.31 6.80 13.88
N ARG A 134 3.96 5.67 13.53
CA ARG A 134 3.60 4.32 14.00
C ARG A 134 4.86 3.50 14.24
N SER A 135 4.84 2.67 15.29
CA SER A 135 5.80 1.56 15.47
C SER A 135 5.53 0.42 14.49
N PRO A 136 6.46 -0.54 14.30
CA PRO A 136 6.21 -1.74 13.49
C PRO A 136 4.94 -2.50 13.89
N ARG A 137 4.67 -2.65 15.20
CA ARG A 137 3.42 -3.26 15.69
C ARG A 137 2.18 -2.52 15.18
N ARG A 138 2.18 -1.19 15.28
CA ARG A 138 1.05 -0.36 14.82
C ARG A 138 0.93 -0.33 13.30
N ILE A 139 2.03 -0.50 12.57
CA ILE A 139 2.02 -0.66 11.11
C ILE A 139 1.30 -1.95 10.73
N VAL A 140 1.60 -3.09 11.37
CA VAL A 140 0.93 -4.36 11.09
C VAL A 140 -0.58 -4.26 11.32
N VAL A 141 -0.99 -3.68 12.45
CA VAL A 141 -2.42 -3.45 12.76
C VAL A 141 -3.07 -2.53 11.72
N HIS A 142 -2.42 -1.41 11.38
CA HIS A 142 -2.91 -0.46 10.39
C HIS A 142 -3.07 -1.10 9.01
N THR A 143 -2.06 -1.82 8.53
CA THR A 143 -2.08 -2.52 7.24
C THR A 143 -3.20 -3.56 7.18
N ALA A 144 -3.49 -4.28 8.27
CA ALA A 144 -4.62 -5.21 8.32
C ALA A 144 -5.99 -4.50 8.26
N LEU A 145 -6.15 -3.39 8.99
CA LEU A 145 -7.40 -2.62 9.02
C LEU A 145 -7.74 -2.01 7.66
N VAL A 146 -6.73 -1.40 7.02
CA VAL A 146 -6.94 -0.72 5.74
C VAL A 146 -7.25 -1.68 4.59
N MET A 147 -6.83 -2.95 4.65
CA MET A 147 -7.24 -3.95 3.66
C MET A 147 -8.77 -4.12 3.64
N VAL A 148 -9.37 -4.29 4.82
CA VAL A 148 -10.82 -4.39 4.96
C VAL A 148 -11.48 -3.10 4.52
N TRP A 149 -10.94 -1.96 4.95
CA TRP A 149 -11.45 -0.66 4.60
C TRP A 149 -11.53 -0.46 3.08
N TYR A 150 -10.47 -0.80 2.33
CA TYR A 150 -10.47 -0.72 0.88
C TYR A 150 -11.53 -1.62 0.25
N VAL A 151 -11.63 -2.88 0.69
CA VAL A 151 -12.63 -3.81 0.17
C VAL A 151 -14.05 -3.33 0.43
N MET A 152 -14.30 -2.68 1.57
CA MET A 152 -15.60 -2.08 1.88
C MET A 152 -15.95 -0.93 0.93
N LYS A 153 -14.96 -0.29 0.29
CA LYS A 153 -15.22 0.78 -0.67
C LYS A 153 -15.92 0.29 -1.93
N LEU A 154 -15.84 -1.00 -2.28
CA LEU A 154 -16.59 -1.57 -3.42
C LEU A 154 -18.12 -1.51 -3.25
N ARG A 155 -18.59 -1.44 -2.01
CA ARG A 155 -20.01 -1.62 -1.68
C ARG A 155 -20.77 -0.31 -1.81
N ALA A 156 -21.82 -0.31 -2.62
CA ALA A 156 -22.88 0.69 -2.57
C ALA A 156 -23.93 0.33 -1.48
N PRO A 157 -24.66 1.30 -0.91
CA PRO A 157 -25.66 1.03 0.14
C PRO A 157 -26.70 -0.04 -0.24
N ALA A 158 -27.14 -0.05 -1.50
CA ALA A 158 -28.13 -0.99 -2.02
C ALA A 158 -27.54 -2.35 -2.44
N ASP A 159 -26.22 -2.53 -2.43
CA ASP A 159 -25.64 -3.82 -2.80
C ASP A 159 -25.95 -4.88 -1.74
N PRO A 160 -26.25 -6.12 -2.16
CA PRO A 160 -26.43 -7.21 -1.22
C PRO A 160 -25.11 -7.51 -0.49
N SER A 161 -25.23 -8.13 0.67
CA SER A 161 -24.07 -8.59 1.43
C SER A 161 -23.20 -9.53 0.59
N PHE A 162 -21.88 -9.38 0.74
CA PHE A 162 -20.95 -10.34 0.18
C PHE A 162 -20.68 -11.44 1.20
N HIS A 163 -20.79 -12.69 0.77
CA HIS A 163 -20.52 -13.86 1.60
C HIS A 163 -19.21 -14.51 1.17
N SER A 164 -18.24 -14.54 2.07
CA SER A 164 -17.03 -15.33 1.90
C SER A 164 -17.32 -16.83 2.11
N PRO A 165 -16.47 -17.72 1.58
CA PRO A 165 -16.54 -19.15 1.85
C PRO A 165 -16.54 -19.44 3.36
N ARG A 166 -17.11 -20.59 3.74
CA ARG A 166 -17.18 -21.00 5.14
C ARG A 166 -15.76 -21.04 5.74
N GLY A 167 -15.61 -20.45 6.92
CA GLY A 167 -14.33 -20.36 7.64
C GLY A 167 -13.58 -19.05 7.45
N MET A 168 -13.88 -18.29 6.39
CA MET A 168 -13.25 -17.01 6.06
C MET A 168 -14.14 -15.85 6.53
N SER A 169 -13.58 -14.86 7.23
CA SER A 169 -14.35 -13.69 7.67
C SER A 169 -13.47 -12.47 7.97
N MET A 170 -13.52 -11.46 7.10
CA MET A 170 -12.87 -10.16 7.30
C MET A 170 -13.18 -9.55 8.68
N TRP A 171 -14.45 -9.55 9.08
CA TRP A 171 -14.92 -8.89 10.30
C TRP A 171 -14.45 -9.55 11.59
N ARG A 172 -14.58 -10.87 11.68
CA ARG A 172 -14.02 -11.66 12.78
C ARG A 172 -12.52 -11.42 12.90
N ASP A 173 -11.80 -11.49 11.78
CA ASP A 173 -10.34 -11.51 11.79
C ASP A 173 -9.76 -10.13 12.06
N VAL A 174 -10.34 -9.06 11.49
CA VAL A 174 -9.91 -7.68 11.76
C VAL A 174 -10.13 -7.30 13.23
N ARG A 175 -11.25 -7.70 13.84
CA ARG A 175 -11.49 -7.46 15.28
C ARG A 175 -10.49 -8.19 16.17
N ALA A 176 -10.03 -9.37 15.77
CA ALA A 176 -8.98 -10.08 16.50
C ALA A 176 -7.64 -9.34 16.40
N VAL A 177 -7.30 -8.84 15.20
CA VAL A 177 -6.10 -8.02 14.98
C VAL A 177 -6.14 -6.72 15.79
N GLU A 178 -7.28 -6.03 15.84
CA GLU A 178 -7.48 -4.83 16.67
C GLU A 178 -7.24 -5.10 18.16
N ARG A 179 -7.65 -6.29 18.64
CA ARG A 179 -7.40 -6.76 20.02
C ARG A 179 -5.98 -7.27 20.24
N GLY A 180 -5.13 -7.28 19.21
CA GLY A 180 -3.71 -7.59 19.30
C GLY A 180 -3.32 -9.02 18.88
N ASP A 181 -4.24 -9.82 18.33
CA ASP A 181 -3.89 -11.10 17.69
C ASP A 181 -3.21 -10.83 16.34
N LEU A 182 -1.88 -10.72 16.38
CA LEU A 182 -1.03 -10.54 15.21
C LEU A 182 -0.42 -11.86 14.73
N SER A 183 -1.05 -13.00 15.03
CA SER A 183 -0.56 -14.29 14.52
C SER A 183 -0.57 -14.31 12.98
N GLU A 184 0.38 -15.02 12.38
CA GLU A 184 0.42 -15.17 10.92
C GLU A 184 -0.84 -15.83 10.37
N ALA A 185 -1.38 -16.83 11.08
CA ALA A 185 -2.63 -17.48 10.71
C ALA A 185 -3.80 -16.48 10.67
N ARG A 186 -3.91 -15.59 11.67
CA ARG A 186 -4.96 -14.57 11.71
C ARG A 186 -4.84 -13.58 10.55
N LEU A 187 -3.64 -13.06 10.35
CA LEU A 187 -3.36 -12.08 9.31
C LEU A 187 -3.56 -12.67 7.91
N THR A 188 -3.17 -13.92 7.72
CA THR A 188 -3.34 -14.63 6.44
C THR A 188 -4.81 -14.89 6.15
N SER A 189 -5.59 -15.37 7.12
CA SER A 189 -7.05 -15.54 6.98
C SER A 189 -7.74 -14.23 6.60
N LEU A 190 -7.34 -13.10 7.20
CA LEU A 190 -7.84 -11.78 6.85
C LEU A 190 -7.47 -11.38 5.41
N ARG A 191 -6.21 -11.59 5.02
CA ARG A 191 -5.71 -11.30 3.67
C ARG A 191 -6.44 -12.11 2.59
N GLU A 192 -6.62 -13.39 2.82
CA GLU A 192 -7.35 -14.29 1.92
C GLU A 192 -8.80 -13.84 1.78
N ALA A 193 -9.46 -13.41 2.87
CA ALA A 193 -10.80 -12.86 2.81
C ALA A 193 -10.91 -11.60 1.94
N CYS A 194 -9.94 -10.70 2.06
CA CYS A 194 -9.91 -9.47 1.28
C CYS A 194 -9.64 -9.75 -0.21
N THR A 195 -8.62 -10.56 -0.51
CA THR A 195 -8.23 -10.89 -1.89
C THR A 195 -9.25 -11.79 -2.59
N TYR A 196 -9.92 -12.70 -1.87
CA TYR A 196 -11.06 -13.45 -2.39
C TYR A 196 -12.17 -12.50 -2.85
N ARG A 197 -12.51 -11.48 -2.05
CA ARG A 197 -13.52 -10.49 -2.44
C ARG A 197 -13.11 -9.69 -3.67
N LEU A 198 -11.83 -9.31 -3.78
CA LEU A 198 -11.29 -8.60 -4.94
C LEU A 198 -11.26 -9.48 -6.20
N GLY A 199 -11.07 -10.79 -6.07
CA GLY A 199 -11.17 -11.75 -7.19
C GLY A 199 -12.61 -12.05 -7.62
N HIS A 200 -13.61 -11.68 -6.82
CA HIS A 200 -15.02 -11.90 -7.10
C HIS A 200 -15.77 -10.56 -7.20
N LEU A 201 -15.29 -9.67 -8.07
CA LEU A 201 -15.98 -8.42 -8.37
C LEU A 201 -17.36 -8.69 -8.97
N ARG A 202 -18.35 -7.90 -8.58
CA ARG A 202 -19.65 -7.88 -9.28
C ARG A 202 -19.46 -7.33 -10.70
N PRO A 203 -20.34 -7.68 -11.67
CA PRO A 203 -20.24 -7.15 -13.03
C PRO A 203 -20.15 -5.61 -13.08
N ALA A 204 -20.93 -4.91 -12.27
CA ALA A 204 -20.89 -3.44 -12.23
C ALA A 204 -19.56 -2.90 -11.66
N GLU A 205 -19.01 -3.53 -10.61
CA GLU A 205 -17.72 -3.14 -10.02
C GLU A 205 -16.59 -3.33 -11.03
N ARG A 206 -16.61 -4.47 -11.73
CA ARG A 206 -15.67 -4.80 -12.80
C ARG A 206 -15.80 -3.85 -13.99
N ALA A 207 -17.00 -3.36 -14.28
CA ALA A 207 -17.26 -2.38 -15.35
C ALA A 207 -16.78 -0.95 -15.00
N GLY A 208 -16.19 -0.73 -13.82
CA GLY A 208 -15.70 0.58 -13.41
C GLY A 208 -16.73 1.42 -12.65
N ARG A 209 -17.78 0.81 -12.09
CA ARG A 209 -18.77 1.52 -11.25
C ARG A 209 -18.07 2.34 -10.18
N VAL A 210 -18.45 3.62 -10.12
CA VAL A 210 -18.04 4.54 -9.07
C VAL A 210 -18.98 4.37 -7.87
N THR A 211 -18.42 4.20 -6.69
CA THR A 211 -19.15 4.28 -5.42
C THR A 211 -18.77 5.57 -4.70
N HIS A 212 -19.78 6.31 -4.26
CA HIS A 212 -19.61 7.57 -3.53
C HIS A 212 -19.66 7.32 -2.03
N HIS A 213 -18.58 7.65 -1.33
CA HIS A 213 -18.50 7.52 0.13
C HIS A 213 -18.58 8.89 0.75
N ARG A 214 -19.50 9.06 1.71
CA ARG A 214 -19.68 10.35 2.41
C ARG A 214 -18.38 10.83 3.06
N PRO A 215 -18.21 12.16 3.20
CA PRO A 215 -17.10 12.72 3.95
C PRO A 215 -17.04 12.17 5.38
N GLY A 216 -15.85 12.13 5.96
CA GLY A 216 -15.60 11.60 7.31
C GLY A 216 -14.84 10.27 7.32
N GLY A 217 -13.88 10.17 8.25
CA GLY A 217 -12.90 9.09 8.36
C GLY A 217 -11.54 9.62 8.83
N TRP A 218 -10.47 8.82 8.75
CA TRP A 218 -9.10 9.21 9.14
C TRP A 218 -8.52 10.37 8.30
N THR A 219 -9.08 10.64 7.11
CA THR A 219 -8.64 11.72 6.22
C THR A 219 -9.12 13.10 6.63
N GLY A 220 -10.10 13.20 7.55
CA GLY A 220 -10.65 14.47 8.03
C GLY A 220 -11.37 15.32 6.96
N ARG A 221 -11.66 14.74 5.79
CA ARG A 221 -12.22 15.47 4.65
C ARG A 221 -13.70 15.81 4.82
N THR A 222 -14.07 17.00 4.34
CA THR A 222 -15.43 17.52 4.27
C THR A 222 -16.14 17.17 2.96
N GLU A 223 -15.41 16.68 1.96
CA GLU A 223 -15.94 16.27 0.66
C GLU A 223 -16.11 14.74 0.54
N PRO A 224 -17.13 14.26 -0.22
CA PRO A 224 -17.27 12.85 -0.55
C PRO A 224 -16.04 12.31 -1.31
N GLU A 225 -15.78 11.01 -1.16
CA GLU A 225 -14.72 10.32 -1.88
C GLU A 225 -15.26 9.25 -2.81
N ASP A 226 -14.82 9.31 -4.06
CA ASP A 226 -15.16 8.35 -5.10
C ASP A 226 -14.16 7.19 -5.14
N TRP A 227 -14.72 6.00 -5.33
CA TRP A 227 -13.97 4.74 -5.38
C TRP A 227 -14.41 3.88 -6.55
N THR A 228 -13.43 3.25 -7.21
CA THR A 228 -13.64 2.21 -8.23
C THR A 228 -12.80 0.99 -7.85
N ALA A 229 -13.09 -0.16 -8.46
CA ALA A 229 -12.29 -1.36 -8.26
C ALA A 229 -10.81 -1.10 -8.59
N ARG A 230 -10.51 -0.44 -9.72
CA ARG A 230 -9.13 -0.16 -10.13
C ARG A 230 -8.37 0.71 -9.13
N LYS A 231 -9.00 1.78 -8.61
CA LYS A 231 -8.41 2.60 -7.52
C LYS A 231 -8.12 1.74 -6.28
N ILE A 232 -9.00 0.78 -5.96
CA ILE A 232 -8.79 -0.13 -4.83
C ILE A 232 -7.57 -1.01 -5.05
N PHE A 233 -7.43 -1.66 -6.21
CA PHE A 233 -6.25 -2.49 -6.51
C PHE A 233 -4.94 -1.69 -6.40
N ARG A 234 -4.90 -0.52 -7.04
CA ARG A 234 -3.76 0.41 -6.98
C ARG A 234 -3.40 0.79 -5.55
N ARG A 235 -4.38 1.28 -4.78
CA ARG A 235 -4.20 1.76 -3.40
C ARG A 235 -3.81 0.64 -2.45
N PHE A 236 -4.41 -0.53 -2.59
CA PHE A 236 -4.19 -1.67 -1.72
C PHE A 236 -2.73 -2.16 -1.81
N LEU A 237 -2.23 -2.39 -3.03
CA LEU A 237 -0.86 -2.87 -3.22
C LEU A 237 0.19 -1.78 -2.91
N TRP A 238 -0.03 -0.56 -3.37
CA TRP A 238 0.85 0.57 -3.06
C TRP A 238 1.00 0.81 -1.55
N HIS A 239 -0.12 0.84 -0.83
CA HIS A 239 -0.14 1.21 0.58
C HIS A 239 0.55 0.17 1.46
N GLU A 240 0.36 -1.12 1.14
CA GLU A 240 1.09 -2.20 1.80
C GLU A 240 2.60 -2.04 1.62
N ARG A 241 3.06 -1.84 0.38
CA ARG A 241 4.48 -1.65 0.06
C ARG A 241 5.07 -0.39 0.72
N LEU A 242 4.29 0.69 0.82
CA LEU A 242 4.67 1.89 1.55
C LEU A 242 4.94 1.60 3.03
N HIS A 243 4.07 0.81 3.65
CA HIS A 243 4.19 0.47 5.05
C HIS A 243 5.29 -0.56 5.33
N MET A 244 5.52 -1.52 4.43
CA MET A 244 6.69 -2.40 4.50
C MET A 244 8.00 -1.60 4.51
N ARG A 245 8.15 -0.67 3.56
CA ARG A 245 9.33 0.21 3.50
C ARG A 245 9.49 1.08 4.74
N THR A 246 8.38 1.46 5.37
CA THR A 246 8.42 2.20 6.64
C THR A 246 8.90 1.29 7.78
N MET A 247 8.44 0.06 7.82
CA MET A 247 8.86 -0.95 8.80
C MET A 247 10.34 -1.32 8.67
N GLU A 248 10.85 -1.48 7.45
CA GLU A 248 12.29 -1.67 7.16
C GLU A 248 13.13 -0.51 7.73
N LYS A 249 12.72 0.74 7.49
CA LYS A 249 13.43 1.92 8.00
C LYS A 249 13.45 1.95 9.53
N LEU A 250 12.33 1.59 10.18
CA LEU A 250 12.24 1.53 11.63
C LEU A 250 13.14 0.43 12.19
N ALA A 251 13.19 -0.75 11.55
CA ALA A 251 14.08 -1.83 11.94
C ALA A 251 15.56 -1.43 11.78
N GLY A 252 15.93 -0.76 10.68
CA GLY A 252 17.27 -0.24 10.46
C GLY A 252 17.68 0.81 11.50
N ALA A 253 16.80 1.79 11.78
CA ALA A 253 17.03 2.80 12.81
C ALA A 253 17.15 2.19 14.22
N TYR A 254 16.36 1.15 14.53
CA TYR A 254 16.48 0.41 15.77
C TYR A 254 17.87 -0.23 15.91
N ARG A 255 18.34 -0.95 14.87
CA ARG A 255 19.67 -1.57 14.88
C ARG A 255 20.78 -0.52 15.09
N ALA A 256 20.74 0.57 14.33
CA ALA A 256 21.75 1.63 14.43
C ALA A 256 21.82 2.25 15.84
N THR A 257 20.67 2.48 16.48
CA THR A 257 20.60 3.07 17.83
C THR A 257 21.04 2.11 18.93
N HIS A 258 20.87 0.80 18.76
CA HIS A 258 21.18 -0.20 19.79
C HIS A 258 22.60 -0.75 19.66
N SER A 259 23.13 -0.89 18.44
CA SER A 259 24.56 -1.19 18.25
C SER A 259 25.45 -0.06 18.79
N ALA A 260 25.06 1.21 18.61
CA ALA A 260 25.80 2.36 19.16
C ALA A 260 25.80 2.40 20.70
N ARG A 261 24.77 1.87 21.37
CA ARG A 261 24.71 1.78 22.84
C ARG A 261 25.64 0.71 23.38
N GLU A 262 25.74 -0.44 22.71
CA GLU A 262 26.69 -1.50 23.08
C GLU A 262 28.15 -1.02 22.94
N THR A 263 28.49 -0.32 21.85
CA THR A 263 29.85 0.23 21.68
C THR A 263 30.18 1.28 22.73
N LYS A 264 29.23 2.15 23.09
CA LYS A 264 29.44 3.17 24.13
C LYS A 264 29.56 2.55 25.54
N SER A 265 28.81 1.49 25.82
CA SER A 265 28.90 0.74 27.08
C SER A 265 30.23 0.01 27.24
N LEU A 266 30.81 -0.52 26.15
CA LEU A 266 32.13 -1.17 26.16
C LEU A 266 33.27 -0.16 26.34
N LEU A 267 33.14 1.04 25.74
CA LEU A 267 34.10 2.13 25.90
C LEU A 267 34.06 2.77 27.30
N SER A 268 32.90 2.80 27.96
CA SER A 268 32.78 3.27 29.35
C SER A 268 33.11 2.22 30.41
N ALA A 269 33.30 0.95 30.00
CA ALA A 269 33.63 -0.16 30.89
C ALA A 269 35.12 -0.57 30.83
N SER A 270 35.95 0.18 30.08
CA SER A 270 37.40 0.03 30.12
C SER A 270 37.99 1.02 31.14
N PRO A 271 38.77 0.57 32.13
CA PRO A 271 39.33 1.42 33.19
C PRO A 271 40.41 2.40 32.68
#